data_AF-A0A3N5Y757-F1
#
_entry.id   AF-A0A3N5Y757-F1
#
_cell.length_a   1.000
_cell.length_b   1.000
_cell.length_c   1.000
_cell.angle_alpha   90.00
_cell.angle_beta   90.00
_cell.angle_gamma   90.00
#
_symmetry.space_group_name_H-M   'P 1'
#
loop_
_entity.id
_entity.type
_entity.pdbx_description
1 polymer ?
#
loop_
_entity_poly.entity_id
_entity_poly.type
_entity_poly.pdbx_seq_one_letter_code
_entity_poly.pdbx_strand_id
1 'polypeptide(L)'
;MNDLRQIFIDRLVKKGADPSSLPGILRALSKILSANPDIDPVAATEKLSYLGWKEIEVDYHLLQLALAYFESEDPQSSERFSQNDSRRQAMRLRDVSTPPETLNEFDNS
;
A
#
# COMPACT_ATOMS: atom_id res chain seq x y z
N MET A 1 17.67 19.65 14.55
CA MET A 1 16.85 19.13 13.44
C MET A 1 16.35 17.79 13.91
N ASN A 2 15.05 17.68 14.14
CA ASN A 2 14.49 16.49 14.74
C ASN A 2 14.46 15.44 13.64
N ASP A 3 15.29 14.40 13.74
CA ASP A 3 15.28 13.29 12.79
C ASP A 3 13.85 12.75 12.72
N LEU A 4 13.23 12.83 11.55
CA LEU A 4 11.86 12.35 11.31
C LEU A 4 11.65 10.93 11.88
N ARG A 5 12.70 10.12 11.79
CA ARG A 5 12.85 8.80 12.41
C ARG A 5 12.61 8.81 13.92
N GLN A 6 13.24 9.71 14.66
CA GLN A 6 13.09 9.81 16.11
C GLN A 6 11.67 10.20 16.51
N ILE A 7 11.06 11.15 15.80
CA ILE A 7 9.66 11.55 16.04
C ILE A 7 8.72 10.38 15.75
N PHE A 8 8.98 9.62 14.69
CA PHE A 8 8.18 8.46 14.33
C PHE A 8 8.28 7.34 15.38
N ILE A 9 9.49 7.01 15.80
CA ILE A 9 9.74 6.01 16.85
C ILE A 9 9.12 6.45 18.18
N ASP A 10 9.30 7.71 18.58
CA ASP A 10 8.74 8.25 19.82
C ASP A 10 7.20 8.18 19.83
N ARG A 11 6.55 8.46 18.70
CA ARG A 11 5.09 8.30 18.57
C ARG A 11 4.64 6.85 18.64
N LEU A 12 5.36 5.94 17.98
CA LEU A 12 5.08 4.51 18.06
C LEU A 12 5.15 4.02 19.50
N VAL A 13 6.22 4.38 20.22
CA VAL A 13 6.40 4.00 21.63
C VAL A 13 5.29 4.60 22.50
N LYS A 14 4.92 5.87 22.29
CA LYS A 14 3.78 6.50 22.99
C LYS A 14 2.44 5.83 22.72
N LYS A 15 2.28 5.18 21.58
CA LYS A 15 1.08 4.43 21.18
C LYS A 15 1.11 2.97 21.67
N GLY A 16 2.10 2.56 22.46
CA GLY A 16 2.19 1.21 23.00
C GLY A 16 3.06 0.26 22.18
N ALA A 17 3.84 0.76 21.21
CA ALA A 17 4.82 -0.06 20.52
C ALA A 17 6.00 -0.38 21.45
N ASP A 18 6.24 -1.67 21.68
CA ASP A 18 7.43 -2.13 22.40
C ASP A 18 8.71 -1.84 21.60
N PRO A 19 9.80 -1.35 22.23
CA PRO A 19 11.07 -1.08 21.55
C PRO A 19 11.62 -2.30 20.81
N SER A 20 11.40 -3.49 21.38
CA SER A 20 11.79 -4.78 20.80
C SER A 20 11.01 -5.12 19.53
N SER A 21 9.79 -4.61 19.41
CA SER A 21 8.88 -4.83 18.28
C SER A 21 8.99 -3.76 17.20
N LEU A 22 9.58 -2.60 17.49
CA LEU A 22 9.80 -1.49 16.54
C LEU A 22 10.34 -1.93 15.17
N PRO A 23 11.42 -2.72 15.06
CA PRO A 23 11.93 -3.12 13.74
C PRO A 23 10.94 -4.02 12.99
N GLY A 24 10.15 -4.82 13.70
CA GLY A 24 9.09 -5.65 13.10
C GLY A 24 7.92 -4.81 12.58
N ILE A 25 7.48 -3.84 13.38
CA ILE A 25 6.39 -2.91 13.03
C ILE A 25 6.78 -2.04 11.84
N LEU A 26 8.00 -1.49 11.84
CA LEU A 26 8.56 -0.73 10.72
C LEU A 26 8.54 -1.54 9.43
N ARG A 27 9.00 -2.80 9.48
CA ARG A 27 9.02 -3.68 8.31
C ARG A 27 7.61 -4.03 7.82
N ALA A 28 6.68 -4.24 8.74
CA ALA A 28 5.28 -4.49 8.42
C ALA A 28 4.63 -3.27 7.76
N LEU A 29 4.79 -2.08 8.35
CA LEU A 29 4.29 -0.82 7.81
C LEU A 29 4.88 -0.52 6.43
N SER A 30 6.20 -0.69 6.26
CA SER A 30 6.86 -0.56 4.96
C SER A 30 6.20 -1.45 3.91
N LYS A 31 5.98 -2.73 4.24
CA LYS A 31 5.36 -3.70 3.33
C LYS A 31 3.90 -3.38 3.02
N ILE A 32 3.16 -2.89 4.02
CA ILE A 32 1.75 -2.47 3.86
C ILE A 32 1.67 -1.26 2.94
N LEU A 33 2.50 -0.23 3.18
CA LEU A 33 2.56 1.00 2.40
C LEU A 33 3.07 0.74 0.97
N SER A 34 4.03 -0.17 0.78
CA SER A 34 4.47 -0.60 -0.56
C SER A 34 3.39 -1.35 -1.34
N ALA A 35 2.53 -2.10 -0.64
CA ALA A 35 1.41 -2.77 -1.30
C ALA A 35 0.25 -1.82 -1.59
N ASN A 36 0.01 -0.84 -0.71
CA ASN A 36 -1.07 0.12 -0.83
C ASN A 36 -0.71 1.43 -0.08
N PRO A 37 -0.25 2.48 -0.79
CA PRO A 37 0.16 3.74 -0.17
C PRO A 37 -1.04 4.52 0.39
N ASP A 38 -2.21 4.41 -0.25
CA ASP A 38 -3.48 5.01 0.18
C ASP A 38 -4.28 4.11 1.12
N ILE A 39 -3.62 3.29 1.94
CA ILE A 39 -4.32 2.44 2.90
C ILE A 39 -5.00 3.31 3.97
N ASP A 40 -6.23 2.94 4.31
CA ASP A 40 -6.94 3.58 5.42
C ASP A 40 -6.23 3.27 6.77
N PRO A 41 -6.10 4.25 7.67
CA PRO A 41 -5.49 4.04 8.99
C PRO A 41 -6.14 2.90 9.80
N VAL A 42 -7.46 2.70 9.69
CA VAL A 42 -8.17 1.60 10.35
C VAL A 42 -7.73 0.26 9.76
N ALA A 43 -7.63 0.17 8.43
CA ALA A 43 -7.16 -1.03 7.76
C ALA A 43 -5.69 -1.34 8.06
N ALA A 44 -4.85 -0.32 8.22
CA ALA A 44 -3.46 -0.48 8.65
C ALA A 44 -3.37 -1.00 10.10
N THR A 45 -4.21 -0.46 11.00
CA THR A 45 -4.33 -0.89 12.40
C THR A 45 -4.78 -2.35 12.50
N GLU A 46 -5.80 -2.74 11.73
CA GLU A 46 -6.24 -4.15 11.66
C GLU A 46 -5.11 -5.07 11.20
N LYS A 47 -4.38 -4.69 10.15
CA LYS A 47 -3.26 -5.51 9.67
C LYS A 47 -2.17 -5.69 10.71
N LEU A 48 -1.82 -4.64 11.46
CA LEU A 48 -0.88 -4.76 12.58
C LEU A 48 -1.44 -5.62 13.71
N SER A 49 -2.74 -5.49 14.00
CA SER A 49 -3.45 -6.31 14.97
C SER A 49 -3.42 -7.81 14.62
N TYR A 50 -3.58 -8.15 13.33
CA TYR A 50 -3.45 -9.53 12.84
C TYR A 50 -2.03 -10.08 12.97
N LEU A 51 -1.01 -9.23 12.93
CA LEU A 51 0.39 -9.61 13.09
C LEU A 51 0.81 -9.76 14.56
N GLY A 52 -0.09 -9.45 15.51
CA GLY A 52 0.14 -9.57 16.94
C GLY A 52 0.29 -8.23 17.67
N TRP A 53 0.24 -7.10 16.95
CA TRP A 53 0.36 -5.76 17.52
C TRP A 53 -1.01 -5.08 17.66
N LYS A 54 -1.86 -5.65 18.52
CA LYS A 54 -3.24 -5.16 18.74
C LYS A 54 -3.31 -3.84 19.52
N GLU A 55 -2.26 -3.54 20.27
CA GLU A 55 -2.19 -2.34 21.11
C GLU A 55 -1.77 -1.10 20.31
N ILE A 56 -1.31 -1.27 19.07
CA ILE A 56 -0.83 -0.19 18.22
C ILE A 56 -1.94 0.31 17.34
N GLU A 57 -2.42 1.51 17.65
CA GLU A 57 -3.35 2.25 16.81
C GLU A 57 -2.58 3.10 15.78
N VAL A 58 -2.81 2.82 14.50
CA VAL A 58 -2.24 3.58 13.38
C VAL A 58 -3.17 4.73 13.04
N ASP A 59 -2.83 5.92 13.52
CA ASP A 59 -3.52 7.14 13.12
C ASP A 59 -3.09 7.61 11.72
N TYR A 60 -3.93 8.42 11.08
CA TYR A 60 -3.61 9.09 9.82
C TYR A 60 -2.27 9.84 9.90
N HIS A 61 -1.99 10.52 11.02
CA HIS A 61 -0.71 11.22 11.21
C HIS A 61 0.49 10.27 11.35
N LEU A 62 0.30 9.08 11.93
CA LEU A 62 1.35 8.07 12.03
C LEU A 62 1.66 7.52 10.63
N LEU A 63 0.62 7.26 9.84
CA LEU A 63 0.73 6.80 8.45
C LEU A 63 1.47 7.81 7.57
N GLN A 64 1.14 9.09 7.67
CA GLN A 64 1.80 10.17 6.93
C GLN A 64 3.29 10.30 7.32
N LEU A 65 3.63 10.19 8.60
CA LEU A 65 5.04 10.15 9.03
C LEU A 65 5.77 8.92 8.46
N ALA A 66 5.11 7.76 8.45
CA ALA A 66 5.69 6.54 7.91
C ALA A 66 5.97 6.69 6.40
N LEU A 67 5.03 7.24 5.63
CA LEU A 67 5.20 7.53 4.21
C LEU A 67 6.40 8.46 3.96
N ALA A 68 6.44 9.61 4.64
CA ALA A 68 7.54 10.55 4.52
C ALA A 68 8.89 9.93 4.94
N TYR A 69 8.89 9.05 5.95
CA TYR A 69 10.08 8.33 6.39
C TYR A 69 10.58 7.36 5.33
N PHE A 70 9.71 6.52 4.76
CA PHE A 70 10.10 5.56 3.73
C PHE A 70 10.50 6.24 2.41
N GLU A 71 9.88 7.36 2.06
CA GLU A 71 10.28 8.17 0.91
C GLU A 71 11.66 8.80 1.10
N SER A 72 12.00 9.21 2.34
CA SER A 72 13.29 9.81 2.67
C SER A 72 14.44 8.81 2.85
N GLU A 73 14.17 7.58 3.32
CA GLU A 73 15.20 6.56 3.51
C GLU A 73 15.58 5.82 2.22
N ASP A 74 14.73 5.83 1.19
CA ASP A 74 14.91 4.92 0.05
C ASP A 74 14.79 5.61 -1.32
N PRO A 75 15.90 6.16 -1.85
CA PRO A 75 15.96 6.72 -3.21
C PRO A 75 15.87 5.65 -4.33
N GLN A 76 15.82 4.35 -3.99
CA GLN A 76 15.70 3.24 -4.94
C GLN A 76 14.29 2.63 -4.96
N SER A 77 13.48 2.90 -3.95
CA SER A 77 12.10 2.45 -3.83
C SER A 77 11.12 3.25 -4.69
N SER A 78 11.54 4.42 -5.18
CA SER A 78 10.80 5.24 -6.15
C SER A 78 10.33 4.42 -7.36
N GLU A 79 11.09 3.42 -7.81
CA GLU A 79 10.66 2.52 -8.90
C GLU A 79 9.65 1.45 -8.45
N ARG A 80 9.68 1.00 -7.20
CA ARG A 80 8.77 -0.03 -6.66
C ARG A 80 7.38 0.51 -6.33
N PHE A 81 7.32 1.72 -5.77
CA PHE A 81 6.05 2.41 -5.53
C PHE A 81 5.43 2.89 -6.85
N SER A 82 6.24 3.22 -7.87
CA SER A 82 5.76 3.57 -9.21
C SER A 82 5.38 2.35 -10.08
N GLN A 83 6.04 1.19 -9.94
CA GLN A 83 5.72 -0.03 -10.72
C GLN A 83 4.39 -0.69 -10.37
N ASN A 84 3.82 -0.41 -9.19
CA ASN A 84 2.57 -1.05 -8.75
C ASN A 84 1.35 -0.51 -9.52
N ASP A 85 1.46 0.66 -10.15
CA ASP A 85 0.48 1.21 -11.08
C ASP A 85 0.40 0.36 -12.36
N SER A 86 1.56 0.03 -12.96
CA SER A 86 1.66 -0.76 -14.19
C SER A 86 1.12 -2.18 -14.06
N ARG A 87 1.15 -2.77 -12.85
CA ARG A 87 0.57 -4.11 -12.60
C ARG A 87 -0.96 -4.07 -12.53
N ARG A 88 -1.55 -3.00 -12.01
CA ARG A 88 -3.02 -2.84 -11.95
C ARG A 88 -3.62 -2.45 -13.30
N GLN A 89 -2.85 -1.74 -14.14
CA GLN A 89 -3.30 -1.33 -15.47
C GLN A 89 -3.31 -2.48 -16.49
N ALA A 90 -2.51 -3.52 -16.29
CA ALA A 90 -2.44 -4.69 -17.17
C ALA A 90 -3.68 -5.61 -17.13
N MET A 91 -4.64 -5.36 -16.22
CA MET A 91 -5.85 -6.20 -16.05
C MET A 91 -7.14 -5.58 -16.61
N ARG A 92 -7.08 -4.43 -17.32
CA ARG A 92 -8.29 -3.72 -17.79
C ARG A 92 -8.50 -3.54 -19.29
N LEU A 93 -7.67 -4.10 -20.16
CA LEU A 93 -7.98 -4.23 -21.59
C LEU A 93 -7.58 -5.66 -21.96
N ARG A 94 -8.51 -6.54 -22.34
CA ARG A 94 -9.36 -6.42 -23.53
C ARG A 94 -10.66 -7.18 -23.31
N ASP A 95 -11.73 -6.42 -23.37
CA ASP A 95 -13.07 -6.78 -23.80
C ASP A 95 -13.16 -8.03 -24.67
N VAL A 96 -14.21 -8.81 -24.37
CA VAL A 96 -14.95 -9.65 -25.29
C VAL A 96 -15.08 -8.96 -26.65
N SER A 97 -14.44 -9.53 -27.67
CA SER A 97 -14.76 -9.24 -29.07
C SER A 97 -15.42 -10.47 -29.66
N THR A 98 -16.74 -10.56 -29.54
CA THR A 98 -17.61 -11.35 -30.43
C THR A 98 -18.77 -10.46 -30.85
N PRO A 99 -19.29 -10.51 -32.11
CA PRO A 99 -18.81 -11.12 -33.35
C PRO A 99 -18.80 -10.08 -34.51
N PRO A 100 -18.60 -10.50 -35.79
CA PRO A 100 -19.51 -9.99 -36.80
C PRO A 100 -20.47 -11.11 -37.22
N GLU A 101 -21.73 -10.88 -36.92
CA GLU A 101 -22.87 -11.46 -37.60
C GLU A 101 -22.75 -11.12 -39.09
N THR A 102 -22.47 -12.10 -39.94
CA THR A 102 -22.85 -12.03 -41.36
C THR A 102 -23.76 -13.22 -41.64
N LEU A 103 -24.98 -13.13 -41.11
CA LEU A 103 -26.14 -13.79 -41.68
C LEU A 103 -26.50 -13.02 -42.96
N ASN A 104 -25.93 -13.43 -44.10
CA ASN A 104 -26.50 -13.12 -45.41
C ASN A 104 -27.21 -14.39 -45.89
N GLU A 105 -28.42 -14.56 -45.40
CA GLU A 105 -29.42 -15.44 -46.00
C GLU A 105 -29.97 -14.78 -47.27
N PHE A 106 -29.87 -15.51 -48.40
CA PHE A 106 -30.81 -15.59 -49.55
C PHE A 106 -31.29 -14.27 -50.21
N ASP A 107 -31.46 -14.06 -51.51
CA ASP A 107 -31.60 -14.83 -52.76
C ASP A 107 -31.98 -13.76 -53.83
N ASN A 108 -31.43 -13.77 -55.06
CA ASN A 108 -32.17 -13.59 -56.33
C ASN A 108 -31.30 -13.37 -57.59
N SER A 109 -31.80 -13.96 -58.69
CA SER A 109 -31.48 -13.85 -60.13
C SER A 109 -30.47 -14.82 -60.72
#